data_AF-A0AAI9FYQ6-F1
#
_entry.id   AF-A0AAI9FYQ6-F1
#
_cell.length_a   1.000
_cell.length_b   1.000
_cell.length_c   1.000
_cell.angle_alpha   90.00
_cell.angle_beta   90.00
_cell.angle_gamma   90.00
#
_symmetry.space_group_name_H-M   'P 1'
#
loop_
_entity.id
_entity.type
_entity.pdbx_description
1 polymer ?
#
loop_
_entity_poly.entity_id
_entity_poly.type
_entity_poly.pdbx_seq_one_letter_code
_entity_poly.pdbx_strand_id
1 'polypeptide(L)'
;MFLRLICLMATLLPVSAFADGIAGGGACRNGAFPSEQSQFALARVVDAPRLYLLGDMDGCPAKGEPACRQRSYVVNGDTVVTGRDLGRYRCAFFPNKVGGSAGWVDRSKLQPLPVAVPTLQDWAGEWKDGDNGLKIRVQGGQLHVEGDAYWPSANPTPEQRPYGPNMGQVEARAAPRGADVEFVEDTCKVRVHSLGEVLIVADNSECGGMNVRFNGVYRRAGKR
;
A
#
# COMPACT_ATOMS: atom_id res chain seq x y z
N MET A 1 0.01 -67.92 41.69
CA MET A 1 -1.23 -67.14 41.55
C MET A 1 -1.00 -65.77 42.20
N PHE A 2 -1.43 -64.70 41.51
CA PHE A 2 -1.37 -63.26 41.86
C PHE A 2 -0.02 -62.54 41.72
N LEU A 3 0.10 -61.32 41.19
CA LEU A 3 -0.58 -60.55 40.14
C LEU A 3 0.39 -59.36 39.95
N ARG A 4 1.06 -59.22 38.79
CA ARG A 4 1.95 -58.09 38.53
C ARG A 4 1.10 -56.88 38.12
N LEU A 5 1.06 -55.86 38.96
CA LEU A 5 0.41 -54.59 38.70
C LEU A 5 1.28 -53.76 37.75
N ILE A 6 0.81 -53.50 36.53
CA ILE A 6 1.46 -52.59 35.57
C ILE A 6 0.69 -51.26 35.62
N CYS A 7 1.31 -50.22 36.19
CA CYS A 7 0.82 -48.85 36.10
C CYS A 7 1.16 -48.28 34.72
N LEU A 8 0.17 -48.09 33.84
CA LEU A 8 0.28 -47.20 32.69
C LEU A 8 0.13 -45.75 33.16
N MET A 9 1.21 -44.96 33.11
CA MET A 9 1.12 -43.50 33.15
C MET A 9 0.83 -42.98 31.74
N ALA A 10 -0.39 -42.48 31.54
CA ALA A 10 -0.74 -41.71 30.35
C ALA A 10 -0.18 -40.29 30.48
N THR A 11 0.90 -40.00 29.76
CA THR A 11 1.44 -38.64 29.63
C THR A 11 0.57 -37.83 28.68
N LEU A 12 -0.33 -37.02 29.24
CA LEU A 12 -1.03 -35.96 28.52
C LEU A 12 -0.02 -34.86 28.17
N LEU A 13 0.41 -34.80 26.91
CA LEU A 13 1.18 -33.67 26.40
C LEU A 13 0.23 -32.48 26.26
N PRO A 14 0.53 -31.32 26.87
CA PRO A 14 -0.24 -30.11 26.63
C PRO A 14 -0.01 -29.67 25.18
N VAL A 15 -1.08 -29.64 24.39
CA VAL A 15 -1.08 -28.99 23.08
C VAL A 15 -0.88 -27.50 23.35
N SER A 16 0.33 -27.00 23.11
CA SER A 16 0.60 -25.57 23.10
C SER A 16 -0.21 -24.96 21.95
N ALA A 17 -1.32 -24.32 22.28
CA ALA A 17 -2.01 -23.46 21.33
C ALA A 17 -1.08 -22.28 21.03
N PHE A 18 -0.49 -22.27 19.83
CA PHE A 18 0.15 -21.08 19.30
C PHE A 18 -0.93 -20.03 19.06
N ALA A 19 -1.18 -19.19 20.05
CA ALA A 19 -1.77 -17.88 19.83
C ALA A 19 -0.66 -17.02 19.19
N ASP A 20 -0.39 -17.23 17.90
CA ASP A 20 0.31 -16.24 17.09
C ASP A 20 -0.62 -15.03 17.01
N GLY A 21 -0.46 -14.13 17.98
CA GLY A 21 -1.02 -12.80 17.90
C GLY A 21 -0.55 -12.19 16.58
N ILE A 22 -1.50 -11.81 15.72
CA ILE A 22 -1.29 -11.06 14.48
C ILE A 22 -0.71 -9.64 14.77
N ALA A 23 -0.13 -9.43 15.94
CA ALA A 23 0.61 -8.24 16.32
C ALA A 23 2.01 -8.30 15.67
N GLY A 24 2.08 -7.95 14.39
CA GLY A 24 3.33 -7.88 13.64
C GLY A 24 3.17 -8.03 12.13
N GLY A 25 1.98 -8.43 11.67
CA GLY A 25 1.70 -8.67 10.26
C GLY A 25 1.39 -7.42 9.44
N GLY A 26 1.87 -6.23 9.83
CA GLY A 26 1.77 -4.88 9.20
C GLY A 26 0.37 -4.39 8.75
N ALA A 27 0.16 -3.07 8.73
CA ALA A 27 -1.15 -2.48 8.39
C ALA A 27 -1.46 -2.50 6.88
N CYS A 28 -2.71 -2.72 6.51
CA CYS A 28 -3.20 -2.62 5.12
C CYS A 28 -4.31 -1.56 5.07
N ARG A 29 -3.89 -0.29 4.93
CA ARG A 29 -4.77 0.88 4.95
C ARG A 29 -4.22 1.99 4.05
N ASN A 30 -5.11 2.81 3.50
CA ASN A 30 -4.80 3.79 2.45
C ASN A 30 -3.53 4.62 2.73
N GLY A 31 -3.48 5.38 3.83
CA GLY A 31 -2.36 6.28 4.13
C GLY A 31 -1.04 5.61 4.54
N ALA A 32 -1.03 4.29 4.75
CA ALA A 32 0.18 3.54 5.13
C ALA A 32 0.57 2.49 4.09
N PHE A 33 -0.22 2.31 3.03
CA PHE A 33 -0.03 1.24 2.05
C PHE A 33 1.37 1.24 1.44
N PRO A 34 1.92 2.37 0.94
CA PRO A 34 3.27 2.36 0.36
C PRO A 34 4.41 2.07 1.35
N SER A 35 4.24 2.40 2.63
CA SER A 35 5.28 2.24 3.66
C SER A 35 5.21 0.92 4.42
N GLU A 36 4.04 0.30 4.52
CA GLU A 36 3.79 -0.93 5.30
C GLU A 36 3.69 -2.19 4.43
N GLN A 37 3.79 -2.03 3.11
CA GLN A 37 3.64 -3.10 2.14
C GLN A 37 4.92 -3.25 1.29
N SER A 38 5.02 -4.41 0.66
CA SER A 38 6.12 -4.78 -0.24
C SER A 38 5.59 -5.75 -1.30
N GLN A 39 6.45 -6.18 -2.23
CA GLN A 39 6.09 -7.08 -3.32
C GLN A 39 4.92 -6.51 -4.17
N PHE A 40 5.04 -5.22 -4.48
CA PHE A 40 4.03 -4.51 -5.25
C PHE A 40 3.80 -5.17 -6.61
N ALA A 41 2.53 -5.38 -6.96
CA ALA A 41 2.13 -5.97 -8.22
C ALA A 41 0.71 -5.53 -8.59
N LEU A 42 0.31 -5.75 -9.84
CA LEU A 42 -1.07 -5.58 -10.27
C LEU A 42 -1.81 -6.92 -10.26
N ALA A 43 -3.08 -6.88 -9.91
CA ALA A 43 -3.98 -8.01 -10.05
C ALA A 43 -5.35 -7.56 -10.55
N ARG A 44 -6.01 -8.45 -11.30
CA ARG A 44 -7.42 -8.31 -11.67
C ARG A 44 -8.28 -9.06 -10.64
N VAL A 45 -9.36 -8.43 -10.21
CA VAL A 45 -10.37 -9.05 -9.37
C VAL A 45 -11.19 -10.02 -10.21
N VAL A 46 -11.32 -11.26 -9.75
CA VAL A 46 -12.04 -12.34 -10.43
C VAL A 46 -13.00 -13.05 -9.48
N ASP A 47 -14.03 -13.69 -10.03
CA ASP A 47 -14.94 -14.60 -9.32
C ASP A 47 -15.59 -14.03 -8.05
N ALA A 48 -15.89 -12.73 -8.04
CA ALA A 48 -16.59 -12.04 -6.96
C ALA A 48 -17.46 -10.89 -7.49
N PRO A 49 -18.79 -10.87 -7.23
CA PRO A 49 -19.63 -9.72 -7.59
C PRO A 49 -19.26 -8.47 -6.77
N ARG A 50 -18.87 -8.67 -5.50
CA ARG A 50 -18.24 -7.67 -4.64
C ARG A 50 -17.19 -8.35 -3.79
N LEU A 51 -15.97 -7.85 -3.84
CA LEU A 51 -14.87 -8.24 -2.97
C LEU A 51 -14.61 -7.08 -2.01
N TYR A 52 -15.06 -7.24 -0.77
CA TYR A 52 -14.91 -6.20 0.25
C TYR A 52 -13.45 -6.08 0.69
N LEU A 53 -13.01 -4.84 0.88
CA LEU A 53 -11.73 -4.57 1.53
C LEU A 53 -11.92 -4.82 3.03
N LEU A 54 -11.13 -5.71 3.60
CA LEU A 54 -11.22 -6.07 5.01
C LEU A 54 -10.28 -5.19 5.84
N GLY A 55 -10.74 -4.83 7.04
CA GLY A 55 -9.96 -4.08 8.00
C GLY A 55 -8.71 -4.82 8.48
N ASP A 56 -7.84 -4.09 9.16
CA ASP A 56 -6.55 -4.56 9.67
C ASP A 56 -6.42 -4.35 11.20
N MET A 57 -7.53 -4.07 11.89
CA MET A 57 -7.62 -3.88 13.34
C MET A 57 -8.55 -4.91 13.97
N ASP A 58 -8.57 -4.99 15.30
CA ASP A 58 -9.51 -5.82 16.07
C ASP A 58 -9.53 -7.30 15.66
N GLY A 59 -8.36 -7.85 15.29
CA GLY A 59 -8.20 -9.24 14.84
C GLY A 59 -8.58 -9.49 13.37
N CYS A 60 -8.78 -8.43 12.59
CA CYS A 60 -8.94 -8.52 11.15
C CYS A 60 -7.60 -8.63 10.42
N PRO A 61 -7.54 -9.33 9.27
CA PRO A 61 -8.68 -9.89 8.52
C PRO A 61 -9.15 -11.28 8.97
N ALA A 62 -8.51 -11.89 9.98
CA ALA A 62 -8.74 -13.29 10.36
C ALA A 62 -10.18 -13.62 10.80
N LYS A 63 -10.90 -12.65 11.40
CA LYS A 63 -12.32 -12.81 11.76
C LYS A 63 -13.26 -12.90 10.54
N GLY A 64 -12.77 -12.59 9.34
CA GLY A 64 -13.53 -12.70 8.09
C GLY A 64 -14.73 -11.76 8.00
N GLU A 65 -15.59 -12.03 7.03
CA GLU A 65 -16.86 -11.31 6.86
C GLU A 65 -17.98 -11.95 7.71
N PRO A 66 -18.91 -11.16 8.27
CA PRO A 66 -19.04 -9.70 8.09
C PRO A 66 -18.17 -8.85 9.03
N ALA A 67 -17.52 -9.44 10.04
CA ALA A 67 -16.86 -8.70 11.14
C ALA A 67 -15.78 -7.70 10.68
N CYS A 68 -15.02 -8.05 9.63
CA CYS A 68 -13.93 -7.23 9.12
C CYS A 68 -14.29 -6.36 7.93
N ARG A 69 -15.55 -6.38 7.47
CA ARG A 69 -15.97 -5.71 6.25
C ARG A 69 -15.87 -4.19 6.39
N GLN A 70 -15.07 -3.53 5.55
CA GLN A 70 -15.13 -2.08 5.36
C GLN A 70 -16.26 -1.69 4.40
N ARG A 71 -16.57 -0.40 4.32
CA ARG A 71 -17.55 0.12 3.35
C ARG A 71 -17.08 -0.02 1.90
N SER A 72 -15.78 0.06 1.67
CA SER A 72 -15.14 -0.07 0.37
C SER A 72 -15.10 -1.52 -0.11
N TYR A 73 -15.36 -1.70 -1.40
CA TYR A 73 -15.22 -2.96 -2.11
C TYR A 73 -14.79 -2.70 -3.55
N VAL A 74 -14.24 -3.73 -4.18
CA VAL A 74 -13.96 -3.80 -5.62
C VAL A 74 -14.84 -4.88 -6.25
N VAL A 75 -15.00 -4.86 -7.56
CA VAL A 75 -15.87 -5.79 -8.30
C VAL A 75 -15.07 -6.56 -9.35
N ASN A 76 -15.65 -7.63 -9.88
CA ASN A 76 -15.03 -8.42 -10.96
C ASN A 76 -14.59 -7.53 -12.13
N GLY A 77 -13.35 -7.70 -12.57
CA GLY A 77 -12.73 -6.93 -13.64
C GLY A 77 -11.90 -5.74 -13.16
N ASP A 78 -12.12 -5.25 -11.94
CA ASP A 78 -11.32 -4.17 -11.38
C ASP A 78 -9.85 -4.56 -11.31
N THR A 79 -8.97 -3.61 -11.61
CA THR A 79 -7.52 -3.76 -11.41
C THR A 79 -7.14 -3.08 -10.11
N VAL A 80 -6.45 -3.83 -9.25
CA VAL A 80 -5.94 -3.36 -7.96
C VAL A 80 -4.43 -3.40 -7.94
N VAL A 81 -3.83 -2.47 -7.20
CA VAL A 81 -2.44 -2.61 -6.75
C VAL A 81 -2.45 -3.54 -5.55
N THR A 82 -1.51 -4.47 -5.49
CA THR A 82 -1.41 -5.43 -4.39
C THR A 82 -0.09 -5.25 -3.65
N GLY A 83 -0.11 -5.54 -2.35
CA GLY A 83 1.07 -5.61 -1.49
C GLY A 83 1.35 -7.04 -1.06
N ARG A 84 1.92 -7.23 0.12
CA ARG A 84 2.29 -8.55 0.64
C ARG A 84 1.07 -9.39 1.06
N ASP A 85 1.35 -10.65 1.31
CA ASP A 85 0.38 -11.62 1.82
C ASP A 85 0.30 -11.60 3.37
N LEU A 86 -0.86 -11.98 3.88
CA LEU A 86 -1.13 -12.31 5.29
C LEU A 86 -2.03 -13.55 5.32
N GLY A 87 -1.41 -14.73 5.43
CA GLY A 87 -2.12 -16.01 5.33
C GLY A 87 -2.81 -16.16 3.97
N ARG A 88 -4.14 -16.36 3.96
CA ARG A 88 -4.96 -16.44 2.74
C ARG A 88 -5.28 -15.06 2.13
N TYR A 89 -4.94 -13.99 2.82
CA TYR A 89 -5.26 -12.63 2.38
C TYR A 89 -4.06 -12.00 1.69
N ARG A 90 -4.34 -11.06 0.79
CA ARG A 90 -3.34 -10.17 0.18
C ARG A 90 -3.80 -8.74 0.35
N CYS A 91 -2.88 -7.84 0.68
CA CYS A 91 -3.23 -6.43 0.81
C CYS A 91 -3.54 -5.88 -0.58
N ALA A 92 -4.68 -5.23 -0.74
CA ALA A 92 -5.08 -4.61 -2.00
C ALA A 92 -5.34 -3.12 -1.80
N PHE A 93 -5.04 -2.36 -2.83
CA PHE A 93 -5.29 -0.94 -2.95
C PHE A 93 -6.01 -0.68 -4.26
N PHE A 94 -7.14 0.01 -4.18
CA PHE A 94 -7.91 0.48 -5.32
C PHE A 94 -7.83 2.01 -5.41
N PRO A 95 -7.11 2.55 -6.41
CA PRO A 95 -7.06 4.00 -6.62
C PRO A 95 -8.44 4.55 -6.98
N ASN A 96 -8.83 5.67 -6.38
CA ASN A 96 -10.10 6.33 -6.66
C ASN A 96 -9.92 7.86 -6.69
N LYS A 97 -11.00 8.62 -6.94
CA LYS A 97 -10.95 10.09 -7.11
C LYS A 97 -10.42 10.85 -5.89
N VAL A 98 -10.41 10.26 -4.70
CA VAL A 98 -9.96 10.88 -3.44
C VAL A 98 -8.70 10.23 -2.88
N GLY A 99 -7.92 9.56 -3.73
CA GLY A 99 -6.62 8.96 -3.43
C GLY A 99 -6.64 7.43 -3.41
N GLY A 100 -7.67 6.82 -2.82
CA GLY A 100 -7.85 5.37 -2.92
C GLY A 100 -8.53 4.74 -1.72
N SER A 101 -8.54 3.41 -1.71
CA SER A 101 -8.99 2.61 -0.58
C SER A 101 -8.14 1.35 -0.52
N ALA A 102 -7.72 0.96 0.69
CA ALA A 102 -6.92 -0.23 0.88
C ALA A 102 -7.50 -1.10 1.98
N GLY A 103 -7.30 -2.40 1.84
CA GLY A 103 -7.65 -3.41 2.83
C GLY A 103 -7.25 -4.80 2.37
N TRP A 104 -7.37 -5.75 3.28
CA TRP A 104 -7.08 -7.15 2.99
C TRP A 104 -8.18 -7.77 2.14
N VAL A 105 -7.84 -8.59 1.16
CA VAL A 105 -8.80 -9.33 0.34
C VAL A 105 -8.39 -10.79 0.21
N ASP A 106 -9.34 -11.68 -0.06
CA ASP A 106 -9.03 -13.09 -0.33
C ASP A 106 -8.16 -13.21 -1.59
N ARG A 107 -6.96 -13.76 -1.45
CA ARG A 107 -5.99 -13.89 -2.55
C ARG A 107 -6.54 -14.77 -3.67
N SER A 108 -7.44 -15.71 -3.39
CA SER A 108 -8.03 -16.57 -4.42
C SER A 108 -8.92 -15.80 -5.42
N LYS A 109 -9.23 -14.54 -5.12
CA LYS A 109 -10.03 -13.63 -5.96
C LYS A 109 -9.17 -12.67 -6.77
N LEU A 110 -7.85 -12.88 -6.76
CA LEU A 110 -6.88 -12.05 -7.45
C LEU A 110 -6.17 -12.87 -8.52
N GLN A 111 -6.30 -12.45 -9.77
CA GLN A 111 -5.51 -12.95 -10.90
C GLN A 111 -4.33 -12.01 -11.13
N PRO A 112 -3.06 -12.46 -10.97
CA PRO A 112 -1.90 -11.63 -11.23
C PRO A 112 -1.88 -11.09 -12.66
N LEU A 113 -1.47 -9.82 -12.82
CA LEU A 113 -1.26 -9.19 -14.11
C LEU A 113 0.25 -8.97 -14.34
N PRO A 114 0.77 -9.28 -15.54
CA PRO A 114 2.16 -8.98 -15.87
C PRO A 114 2.36 -7.45 -15.94
N VAL A 115 3.50 -7.00 -15.44
CA VAL A 115 3.94 -5.61 -15.51
C VAL A 115 5.30 -5.58 -16.19
N ALA A 116 5.42 -4.81 -17.27
CA ALA A 116 6.70 -4.63 -17.95
C ALA A 116 7.64 -3.77 -17.12
N VAL A 117 8.94 -4.03 -17.21
CA VAL A 117 9.95 -3.13 -16.64
C VAL A 117 9.90 -1.81 -17.40
N PRO A 118 9.74 -0.66 -16.72
CA PRO A 118 9.59 0.62 -17.39
C PRO A 118 10.88 1.05 -18.08
N THR A 119 10.76 1.61 -19.28
CA THR A 119 11.81 2.41 -19.89
C THR A 119 11.92 3.75 -19.17
N LEU A 120 13.03 4.48 -19.38
CA LEU A 120 13.23 5.80 -18.76
C LEU A 120 12.10 6.78 -19.09
N GLN A 121 11.53 6.71 -20.30
CA GLN A 121 10.46 7.61 -20.74
C GLN A 121 9.11 7.29 -20.09
N ASP A 122 8.88 6.05 -19.67
CA ASP A 122 7.60 5.62 -19.06
C ASP A 122 7.36 6.29 -17.69
N TRP A 123 8.42 6.76 -17.03
CA TRP A 123 8.34 7.55 -15.80
C TRP A 123 7.87 8.98 -16.04
N ALA A 124 8.18 9.56 -17.21
CA ALA A 124 7.97 10.97 -17.45
C ALA A 124 6.48 11.30 -17.54
N GLY A 125 6.04 12.36 -16.88
CA GLY A 125 4.65 12.78 -16.82
C GLY A 125 4.33 13.49 -15.51
N GLU A 126 3.07 13.90 -15.40
CA GLU A 126 2.49 14.37 -14.15
C GLU A 126 1.73 13.23 -13.50
N TRP A 127 1.93 13.05 -12.21
CA TRP A 127 1.40 11.96 -11.41
C TRP A 127 0.70 12.56 -10.19
N LYS A 128 -0.49 12.06 -9.86
CA LYS A 128 -1.35 12.60 -8.80
C LYS A 128 -1.88 11.53 -7.86
N ASP A 129 -1.85 11.84 -6.57
CA ASP A 129 -2.59 11.13 -5.53
C ASP A 129 -3.34 12.16 -4.67
N GLY A 130 -4.66 12.28 -4.91
CA GLY A 130 -5.43 13.40 -4.40
C GLY A 130 -4.83 14.74 -4.83
N ASP A 131 -4.47 15.57 -3.86
CA ASP A 131 -3.85 16.87 -4.09
C ASP A 131 -2.33 16.78 -4.34
N ASN A 132 -1.67 15.75 -3.80
CA ASN A 132 -0.23 15.56 -3.93
C ASN A 132 0.15 15.29 -5.39
N GLY A 133 1.33 15.74 -5.80
CA GLY A 133 1.79 15.59 -7.18
C GLY A 133 3.28 15.31 -7.30
N LEU A 134 3.63 14.54 -8.33
CA LEU A 134 4.99 14.42 -8.84
C LEU A 134 4.99 14.78 -10.33
N LYS A 135 5.92 15.63 -10.74
CA LYS A 135 6.22 15.91 -12.14
C LYS A 135 7.60 15.34 -12.43
N ILE A 136 7.62 14.33 -13.30
CA ILE A 136 8.85 13.62 -13.66
C ILE A 136 9.19 13.94 -15.11
N ARG A 137 10.44 14.31 -15.38
CA ARG A 137 10.98 14.55 -16.72
C ARG A 137 12.24 13.74 -16.93
N VAL A 138 12.50 13.32 -18.17
CA VAL A 138 13.80 12.77 -18.55
C VAL A 138 14.75 13.91 -18.91
N GLN A 139 15.90 13.98 -18.25
CA GLN A 139 16.94 14.98 -18.50
C GLN A 139 18.31 14.34 -18.36
N GLY A 140 19.16 14.47 -19.38
CA GLY A 140 20.54 13.95 -19.34
C GLY A 140 20.65 12.44 -19.08
N GLY A 141 19.67 11.65 -19.53
CA GLY A 141 19.62 10.19 -19.29
C GLY A 141 19.19 9.80 -17.87
N GLN A 142 18.70 10.74 -17.07
CA GLN A 142 18.17 10.52 -15.72
C GLN A 142 16.74 11.07 -15.59
N LEU A 143 16.08 10.71 -14.49
CA LEU A 143 14.82 11.31 -14.09
C LEU A 143 15.11 12.56 -13.26
N HIS A 144 14.41 13.66 -13.55
CA HIS A 144 14.30 14.85 -12.70
C HIS A 144 12.87 14.91 -12.18
N VAL A 145 12.72 14.98 -10.85
CA VAL A 145 11.42 15.07 -10.17
C VAL A 145 11.27 16.45 -9.56
N GLU A 146 10.08 17.02 -9.71
CA GLU A 146 9.54 18.09 -8.87
C GLU A 146 8.29 17.53 -8.20
N GLY A 147 8.14 17.69 -6.89
CA GLY A 147 6.99 17.16 -6.16
C GLY A 147 6.47 18.10 -5.11
N ASP A 148 5.16 18.05 -4.90
CA ASP A 148 4.45 18.76 -3.83
C ASP A 148 3.55 17.78 -3.07
N ALA A 149 3.54 17.90 -1.74
CA ALA A 149 2.66 17.18 -0.85
C ALA A 149 2.02 18.11 0.17
N TYR A 150 0.78 17.80 0.56
CA TYR A 150 -0.03 18.68 1.41
C TYR A 150 -0.68 17.91 2.57
N TRP A 151 -0.88 18.62 3.69
CA TRP A 151 -1.69 18.12 4.78
C TRP A 151 -2.59 19.24 5.38
N PRO A 152 -3.89 18.96 5.61
CA PRO A 152 -4.64 17.74 5.27
C PRO A 152 -5.04 17.68 3.78
N SER A 153 -4.96 18.79 3.06
CA SER A 153 -5.25 18.96 1.63
C SER A 153 -4.51 20.20 1.12
N ALA A 154 -4.47 20.44 -0.19
CA ALA A 154 -3.85 21.64 -0.75
C ALA A 154 -4.64 22.93 -0.41
N ASN A 155 -5.95 22.81 -0.22
CA ASN A 155 -6.85 23.92 0.06
C ASN A 155 -7.82 23.56 1.20
N PRO A 156 -7.35 23.43 2.45
CA PRO A 156 -8.21 23.12 3.59
C PRO A 156 -9.12 24.32 3.90
N THR A 157 -10.32 24.05 4.41
CA THR A 157 -11.18 25.15 4.88
C THR A 157 -10.60 25.76 6.16
N PRO A 158 -10.88 27.04 6.49
CA PRO A 158 -10.43 27.64 7.74
C PRO A 158 -10.88 26.86 8.99
N GLU A 159 -12.03 26.18 8.95
CA GLU A 159 -12.52 25.34 10.05
C GLU A 159 -11.68 24.06 10.22
N GLN A 160 -11.22 23.47 9.11
CA GLN A 160 -10.33 22.31 9.15
C GLN A 160 -8.91 22.71 9.57
N ARG A 161 -8.44 23.86 9.06
CA ARG A 161 -7.08 24.34 9.29
C ARG A 161 -6.98 25.86 9.17
N PRO A 162 -7.08 26.61 10.28
CA PRO A 162 -7.09 28.07 10.26
C PRO A 162 -5.85 28.74 9.64
N TYR A 163 -4.73 28.03 9.57
CA TYR A 163 -3.44 28.58 9.13
C TYR A 163 -3.00 28.14 7.73
N GLY A 164 -3.92 27.70 6.86
CA GLY A 164 -3.57 27.10 5.54
C GLY A 164 -2.97 25.70 5.71
N PRO A 165 -2.46 25.00 4.67
CA PRO A 165 -1.93 23.62 4.75
C PRO A 165 -0.47 23.51 5.20
N ASN A 166 -0.05 22.35 5.71
CA ASN A 166 1.38 22.03 5.80
C ASN A 166 1.80 21.55 4.41
N MET A 167 3.00 21.95 4.00
CA MET A 167 3.52 21.66 2.68
C MET A 167 4.82 20.86 2.80
N GLY A 168 5.09 20.08 1.77
CA GLY A 168 6.34 19.36 1.56
C GLY A 168 6.68 19.41 0.09
N GLN A 169 7.97 19.45 -0.20
CA GLN A 169 8.48 19.59 -1.56
C GLN A 169 9.66 18.65 -1.75
N VAL A 170 9.86 18.24 -2.99
CA VAL A 170 11.07 17.52 -3.40
C VAL A 170 11.51 17.97 -4.79
N GLU A 171 12.78 18.31 -4.93
CA GLU A 171 13.43 18.48 -6.23
C GLU A 171 14.74 17.67 -6.30
N ALA A 172 14.78 16.65 -7.16
CA ALA A 172 15.92 15.74 -7.20
C ALA A 172 16.12 15.08 -8.57
N ARG A 173 17.29 14.48 -8.75
CA ARG A 173 17.64 13.67 -9.93
C ARG A 173 18.08 12.27 -9.52
N ALA A 174 17.65 11.27 -10.28
CA ALA A 174 18.06 9.89 -10.04
C ALA A 174 17.97 9.03 -11.31
N ALA A 175 18.77 7.96 -11.37
CA ALA A 175 18.63 6.92 -12.36
C ALA A 175 17.80 5.76 -11.78
N PRO A 176 16.76 5.26 -12.47
CA PRO A 176 15.99 4.12 -12.00
C PRO A 176 16.81 2.83 -12.10
N ARG A 177 16.53 1.89 -11.19
CA ARG A 177 17.01 0.50 -11.22
C ARG A 177 15.82 -0.42 -11.43
N GLY A 178 15.61 -0.85 -12.67
CA GLY A 178 14.41 -1.61 -13.04
C GLY A 178 13.15 -0.77 -12.83
N ALA A 179 12.24 -1.25 -11.99
CA ALA A 179 10.98 -0.58 -11.67
C ALA A 179 11.08 0.37 -10.46
N ASP A 180 12.26 0.57 -9.88
CA ASP A 180 12.46 1.34 -8.66
C ASP A 180 13.36 2.57 -8.90
N VAL A 181 13.04 3.68 -8.26
CA VAL A 181 13.92 4.86 -8.16
C VAL A 181 13.83 5.47 -6.76
N GLU A 182 14.94 5.98 -6.25
CA GLU A 182 14.98 6.76 -5.02
C GLU A 182 15.50 8.15 -5.34
N PHE A 183 14.67 9.15 -5.06
CA PHE A 183 15.01 10.56 -5.13
C PHE A 183 15.46 11.04 -3.77
N VAL A 184 16.59 11.74 -3.72
CA VAL A 184 17.18 12.23 -2.47
C VAL A 184 17.49 13.71 -2.63
N GLU A 185 16.96 14.52 -1.71
CA GLU A 185 17.23 15.94 -1.55
C GLU A 185 17.52 16.18 -0.06
N ASP A 186 18.78 16.43 0.28
CA ASP A 186 19.26 16.51 1.66
C ASP A 186 18.83 15.30 2.53
N THR A 187 17.96 15.52 3.52
CA THR A 187 17.40 14.47 4.38
C THR A 187 16.13 13.86 3.81
N CYS A 188 15.46 14.50 2.85
CA CYS A 188 14.26 13.99 2.20
C CYS A 188 14.62 12.85 1.25
N LYS A 189 13.95 11.70 1.42
CA LYS A 189 14.07 10.54 0.55
C LYS A 189 12.69 10.10 0.09
N VAL A 190 12.49 10.08 -1.23
CA VAL A 190 11.25 9.62 -1.88
C VAL A 190 11.56 8.39 -2.72
N ARG A 191 11.05 7.24 -2.29
CA ARG A 191 11.13 5.97 -3.01
C ARG A 191 9.89 5.81 -3.88
N VAL A 192 10.12 5.46 -5.14
CA VAL A 192 9.05 5.30 -6.13
C VAL A 192 9.22 3.94 -6.82
N HIS A 193 8.15 3.15 -6.80
CA HIS A 193 8.04 1.90 -7.54
C HIS A 193 7.01 2.06 -8.67
N SER A 194 7.37 1.72 -9.89
CA SER A 194 6.49 1.82 -11.06
C SER A 194 5.79 0.51 -11.35
N LEU A 195 4.47 0.56 -11.52
CA LEU A 195 3.67 -0.53 -12.08
C LEU A 195 3.00 -0.12 -13.39
N GLY A 196 3.74 0.58 -14.26
CA GLY A 196 3.23 1.09 -15.53
C GLY A 196 2.41 2.37 -15.34
N GLU A 197 1.09 2.25 -15.28
CA GLU A 197 0.18 3.41 -15.22
C GLU A 197 -0.04 3.96 -13.79
N VAL A 198 0.61 3.36 -12.80
CA VAL A 198 0.59 3.82 -11.41
C VAL A 198 1.99 3.82 -10.82
N LEU A 199 2.26 4.76 -9.91
CA LEU A 199 3.46 4.83 -9.10
C LEU A 199 3.11 4.62 -7.63
N ILE A 200 3.85 3.77 -6.94
CA ILE A 200 3.77 3.62 -5.49
C ILE A 200 4.88 4.47 -4.91
N VAL A 201 4.49 5.52 -4.19
CA VAL A 201 5.40 6.53 -3.67
C VAL A 201 5.42 6.41 -2.15
N ALA A 202 6.61 6.33 -1.56
CA ALA A 202 6.82 6.34 -0.12
C ALA A 202 7.98 7.26 0.23
N ASP A 203 7.82 8.09 1.26
CA ASP A 203 8.90 8.93 1.77
C ASP A 203 9.43 8.45 3.13
N ASN A 204 10.48 9.11 3.62
CA ASN A 204 11.04 8.90 4.94
C ASN A 204 10.51 9.88 6.00
N SER A 205 9.44 10.65 5.73
CA SER A 205 8.86 11.69 6.61
C SER A 205 9.72 12.95 6.80
N GLU A 206 10.81 13.13 6.04
CA GLU A 206 11.70 14.30 6.14
C GLU A 206 11.48 15.30 4.98
N CYS A 207 10.39 15.13 4.22
CA CYS A 207 10.12 15.86 2.98
C CYS A 207 9.17 17.05 3.13
N GLY A 208 8.92 17.50 4.36
CA GLY A 208 8.00 18.60 4.62
C GLY A 208 7.67 18.83 6.08
N GLY A 209 6.63 19.64 6.31
CA GLY A 209 6.15 19.94 7.65
C GLY A 209 5.46 18.76 8.34
N MET A 210 5.04 18.98 9.59
CA MET A 210 4.36 17.97 10.41
C MET A 210 3.19 17.30 9.65
N ASN A 211 3.12 15.97 9.70
CA ASN A 211 2.12 15.13 9.03
C ASN A 211 2.12 15.15 7.50
N VAL A 212 3.03 15.88 6.84
CA VAL A 212 3.14 15.84 5.38
C VAL A 212 3.82 14.55 4.96
N ARG A 213 3.21 13.84 4.02
CA ARG A 213 3.74 12.60 3.43
C ARG A 213 3.50 12.59 1.93
N PHE A 214 4.48 12.13 1.17
CA PHE A 214 4.35 11.71 -0.23
C PHE A 214 3.80 10.28 -0.37
N ASN A 215 3.50 9.60 0.74
CA ASN A 215 2.97 8.24 0.71
C ASN A 215 1.65 8.18 -0.07
N GLY A 216 1.67 7.55 -1.23
CA GLY A 216 0.47 7.40 -2.07
C GLY A 216 0.61 6.41 -3.21
N VAL A 217 -0.52 6.16 -3.89
CA VAL A 217 -0.55 5.46 -5.20
C VAL A 217 -0.95 6.47 -6.26
N TYR A 218 0.06 7.01 -6.93
CA TYR A 218 -0.09 8.10 -7.86
C TYR A 218 -0.50 7.58 -9.23
N ARG A 219 -1.42 8.28 -9.88
CA ARG A 219 -1.89 7.99 -11.25
C ARG A 219 -1.48 9.11 -12.18
N ARG A 220 -1.20 8.75 -13.43
CA ARG A 220 -0.86 9.73 -14.46
C ARG A 220 -2.02 10.72 -14.67
N ALA A 221 -1.73 12.02 -14.55
CA ALA A 221 -2.71 13.07 -14.77
C ALA A 221 -3.17 13.05 -16.24
N GLY A 222 -4.47 13.28 -16.46
CA GLY A 222 -5.06 13.38 -17.81
C GLY A 222 -5.62 12.08 -18.41
N LYS A 223 -5.46 10.92 -17.77
CA LYS A 223 -6.22 9.71 -18.11
C LYS A 223 -7.41 9.57 -17.14
N ARG A 224 -8.61 9.88 -17.65
CA ARG A 224 -9.89 9.65 -16.97
C ARG A 224 -10.29 8.18 -17.06
#